data_AF-A0A355BJZ3-F1
#
_entry.id   AF-A0A355BJZ3-F1
#
_cell.length_a   1.000
_cell.length_b   1.000
_cell.length_c   1.000
_cell.angle_alpha   90.00
_cell.angle_beta   90.00
_cell.angle_gamma   90.00
#
_symmetry.space_group_name_H-M   'P 1'
#
loop_
_entity.id
_entity.type
_entity.pdbx_description
1 polymer ?
#
loop_
_entity_poly.entity_id
_entity_poly.type
_entity_poly.pdbx_seq_one_letter_code
_entity_poly.pdbx_strand_id
1 'polypeptide(L)' 'LGIDLSLDGHSLLEAPLYLLTGTPPAEIAASPRIGISVGRELLLRFYEVGNSHISRQPRH' A
#
# COMPACT_ATOMS: atom_id res chain seq x y z
N LEU A 1 -1.18 12.59 7.85
CA LEU A 1 -2.41 12.03 8.46
C LEU A 1 -2.39 12.05 9.99
N GLY A 2 -1.30 12.44 10.67
CA GLY A 2 -1.27 12.45 12.14
C GLY A 2 -1.35 11.04 12.75
N ILE A 3 -0.82 10.03 12.04
CA ILE A 3 -0.85 8.64 12.48
C ILE A 3 0.39 8.39 13.34
N ASP A 4 0.19 7.88 14.54
CA ASP A 4 1.21 7.40 15.47
C ASP A 4 0.76 6.06 16.11
N LEU A 5 1.48 5.58 17.12
CA LEU A 5 1.21 4.29 17.77
C LEU A 5 -0.09 4.28 18.59
N SER A 6 -0.74 5.42 18.84
CA SER A 6 -2.03 5.45 19.54
C SER A 6 -3.18 4.85 18.72
N LEU A 7 -3.00 4.73 17.40
CA LEU A 7 -3.95 4.09 16.49
C LEU A 7 -3.62 2.61 16.22
N ASP A 8 -2.63 2.04 16.91
CA ASP A 8 -2.36 0.59 16.80
C ASP A 8 -3.56 -0.21 17.31
N GLY A 9 -4.02 -1.16 16.50
CA GLY A 9 -5.25 -1.93 16.76
C GLY A 9 -6.58 -1.17 16.57
N HIS A 10 -6.56 0.09 16.13
CA HIS A 10 -7.79 0.86 15.85
C HIS A 10 -8.59 0.28 14.67
N SER A 11 -9.93 0.33 14.77
CA SER A 11 -10.84 -0.15 13.72
C SER A 11 -10.97 0.84 12.58
N LEU A 12 -10.60 0.44 11.36
CA LEU A 12 -10.76 1.26 10.15
C LEU A 12 -12.22 1.44 9.67
N LEU A 13 -13.20 0.98 10.46
CA LEU A 13 -14.63 1.20 10.22
C LEU A 13 -15.18 2.43 10.95
N GLU A 14 -14.39 3.05 11.82
CA GLU A 14 -14.86 4.08 12.75
C GLU A 14 -13.92 5.31 12.76
N ALA A 15 -14.42 6.43 13.29
CA ALA A 15 -13.58 7.60 13.54
C ALA A 15 -12.47 7.29 14.58
N PRO A 16 -11.32 8.00 14.54
CA PRO A 16 -10.98 9.11 13.66
C PRO A 16 -10.35 8.71 12.32
N LEU A 17 -10.02 7.43 12.10
CA LEU A 17 -9.36 6.94 10.90
C LEU A 17 -10.17 5.80 10.26
N TYR A 18 -10.79 6.06 9.11
CA TYR A 18 -11.64 5.11 8.42
C TYR A 18 -11.41 5.12 6.90
N LEU A 19 -11.85 4.05 6.24
CA LEU A 19 -11.80 3.92 4.78
C LEU A 19 -13.10 4.39 4.12
N LEU A 20 -12.97 5.00 2.95
CA LEU A 20 -14.07 5.31 2.06
C LEU A 20 -13.87 4.60 0.73
N THR A 21 -14.97 4.23 0.07
CA THR A 21 -14.93 3.66 -1.28
C THR A 21 -14.38 4.69 -2.25
N GLY A 22 -13.33 4.33 -2.99
CA GLY A 22 -12.72 5.15 -4.04
C GLY A 22 -12.97 4.58 -5.45
N THR A 23 -12.40 5.24 -6.44
CA THR A 23 -12.37 4.74 -7.82
C THR A 23 -11.37 3.58 -7.93
N PRO A 24 -11.75 2.43 -8.50
CA PRO A 24 -10.81 1.33 -8.75
C PRO A 24 -9.71 1.74 -9.74
N PRO A 25 -8.47 1.21 -9.58
CA PRO A 25 -7.40 1.45 -10.54
C PRO A 25 -7.70 0.76 -11.88
N ALA A 26 -7.23 1.35 -12.98
CA ALA A 26 -7.41 0.78 -14.32
C ALA A 26 -6.59 -0.52 -14.51
N GLU A 27 -5.38 -0.55 -14.00
CA GLU A 27 -4.47 -1.69 -14.09
C GLU A 27 -3.64 -1.81 -12.80
N ILE A 28 -3.56 -3.04 -12.27
CA ILE A 28 -2.78 -3.37 -11.08
C ILE A 28 -1.59 -4.22 -11.49
N ALA A 29 -0.38 -3.78 -11.17
CA ALA A 29 0.83 -4.57 -11.29
C ALA A 29 1.32 -5.07 -9.93
N ALA A 30 2.16 -6.11 -9.96
CA ALA A 30 2.77 -6.70 -8.78
C ALA A 30 4.31 -6.66 -8.86
N SER A 31 4.98 -6.51 -7.72
CA SER A 31 6.45 -6.55 -7.60
C SER A 31 6.89 -7.20 -6.29
N PRO A 32 8.19 -7.51 -6.11
CA PRO A 32 8.77 -7.70 -4.79
C PRO A 32 8.40 -6.58 -3.81
N ARG A 33 8.30 -6.93 -2.52
CA ARG A 33 8.15 -5.95 -1.43
C ARG A 33 9.46 -5.19 -1.20
N ILE A 34 9.34 -3.97 -0.68
CA ILE A 34 10.48 -3.07 -0.44
C ILE A 34 11.00 -3.29 0.98
N GLY A 35 12.33 -3.34 1.15
CA GLY A 35 12.96 -3.30 2.47
C GLY A 35 12.93 -4.61 3.26
N ILE A 36 12.65 -5.73 2.60
CA ILE A 36 12.65 -7.07 3.22
C ILE A 36 13.83 -7.90 2.74
N SER A 37 14.36 -8.75 3.61
CA SER A 37 15.43 -9.71 3.29
C SER A 37 14.89 -11.11 2.96
N VAL A 38 13.80 -11.53 3.62
CA VAL A 38 13.20 -12.87 3.50
C VAL A 38 11.91 -12.81 2.68
N GLY A 39 11.73 -13.75 1.75
CA GLY A 39 10.58 -13.77 0.84
C GLY A 39 10.60 -12.59 -0.14
N ARG A 40 11.80 -12.20 -0.57
CA ARG A 40 12.08 -11.05 -1.44
C ARG A 40 11.66 -11.30 -2.89
N GLU A 41 11.54 -12.55 -3.28
CA GLU A 41 11.12 -13.02 -4.59
C GLU A 41 9.60 -13.01 -4.76
N LEU A 42 8.85 -12.97 -3.65
CA LEU A 42 7.39 -13.01 -3.68
C LEU A 42 6.80 -11.67 -4.14
N LEU A 43 5.91 -11.74 -5.12
CA LEU A 43 5.23 -10.59 -5.72
C LEU A 43 4.04 -10.10 -4.86
N LEU A 44 4.35 -9.69 -3.63
CA LEU A 44 3.35 -9.31 -2.61
C LEU A 44 3.29 -7.79 -2.37
N ARG A 45 3.67 -7.00 -3.38
CA ARG A 45 3.48 -5.55 -3.42
C ARG A 45 2.68 -5.19 -4.66
N PHE A 46 1.55 -4.51 -4.45
CA PHE A 46 0.62 -4.14 -5.51
C PHE A 46 0.59 -2.62 -5.68
N TYR A 47 0.44 -2.16 -6.91
CA TYR A 47 0.37 -0.73 -7.24
C TYR A 47 -0.35 -0.52 -8.58
N GLU A 48 -0.89 0.67 -8.77
CA GLU A 48 -1.47 1.09 -10.04
C GLU A 48 -0.36 1.43 -11.05
N VAL A 49 -0.49 0.91 -12.27
CA VAL A 49 0.48 1.13 -13.36
C VAL A 49 0.49 2.61 -13.76
N GLY A 50 1.69 3.19 -13.91
CA GLY A 50 1.87 4.59 -14.33
C GLY A 50 1.55 5.63 -13.25
N ASN A 51 1.11 5.23 -12.05
CA ASN A 51 0.77 6.17 -10.99
C ASN A 51 2.04 6.87 -10.44
N SER A 52 2.12 8.19 -10.60
CA SER A 52 3.27 9.01 -10.19
C SER A 52 3.47 9.10 -8.68
N HIS A 53 2.50 8.64 -7.88
CA HIS A 53 2.53 8.70 -6.41
C HIS A 53 3.08 7.42 -5.78
N ILE A 54 3.53 6.43 -6.56
CA ILE A 54 4.15 5.24 -5.99
C ILE A 54 5.52 5.57 -5.40
N SER A 55 5.80 5.05 -4.21
CA SER A 55 7.01 5.40 -3.45
C SER A 55 8.33 4.94 -4.08
N ARG A 56 8.33 3.79 -4.78
CA ARG A 56 9.47 3.30 -5.57
C ARG A 56 9.00 2.64 -6.85
N GLN A 57 9.63 3.01 -7.95
CA GLN A 57 9.41 2.32 -9.21
C GLN A 57 9.89 0.86 -9.12
N PRO A 58 9.15 -0.12 -9.68
CA PRO A 58 9.62 -1.49 -9.81
C PRO A 58 10.92 -1.51 -10.62
N ARG A 59 11.86 -2.37 -10.25
CA ARG A 59 13.04 -2.62 -11.08
C ARG A 59 12.66 -3.72 -12.07
N HIS A 60 12.88 -3.46 -13.35
CA HIS A 60 12.85 -4.48 -14.39
C HIS A 60 14.02 -5.47 -14.21
#